data_AF-A0A1J4JZF7-F1
#
_entry.id   AF-A0A1J4JZF7-F1
#
_cell.length_a   1.000
_cell.length_b   1.000
_cell.length_c   1.000
_cell.angle_alpha   90.00
_cell.angle_beta   90.00
_cell.angle_gamma   90.00
#
_symmetry.space_group_name_H-M   'P 1'
#
loop_
_entity.id
_entity.type
_entity.pdbx_description
1 polymer ?
#
loop_
_entity_poly.entity_id
_entity_poly.type
_entity_poly.pdbx_seq_one_letter_code
_entity_poly.pdbx_strand_id
1 'polypeptide(L)'
;MTDLIEKTKEQSIHEKVDPQKWEEFISQHDITLTIHDSLCIAPDSKIPWKWRKENDRITVFLYYVDPSHVTVDETKIESPKLFGNWWAPIENIKISFDNSITTIEFTPKNNVHFPVLIRGGPKVDPHSMFFLGLLSNNLSKDYLINWLASAAELGEVNAQSFLGRVCLHDNRIEEAVHWLARNVLEHAINRSSIDLSIILIEEGINPLLAENLLCGLCSTGNVYAFVELGKLYLHGCGEIMKRDVDKGIKYLTVASEYYHNEEAKKELQNFHKEHPFGEYSWEDIAISSTILVGSLACSYFLLRKFIKRRK
;
A
#
# COMPACT_ATOMS: atom_id res chain seq x y z
N MET A 1 -4.58 -8.35 -13.62
CA MET A 1 -4.07 -7.01 -13.28
C MET A 1 -4.42 -5.98 -14.35
N THR A 2 -3.92 -6.09 -15.58
CA THR A 2 -4.19 -5.11 -16.65
C THR A 2 -5.67 -4.87 -16.95
N ASP A 3 -6.47 -5.93 -17.06
CA ASP A 3 -7.93 -5.82 -17.24
C ASP A 3 -8.63 -5.08 -16.08
N LEU A 4 -8.16 -5.30 -14.85
CA LEU A 4 -8.68 -4.64 -13.65
C LEU A 4 -8.37 -3.12 -13.68
N ILE A 5 -7.15 -2.76 -14.10
CA ILE A 5 -6.73 -1.36 -14.24
C ILE A 5 -7.58 -0.65 -15.29
N GLU A 6 -7.83 -1.28 -16.44
CA GLU A 6 -8.63 -0.67 -17.51
C GLU A 6 -10.08 -0.45 -17.09
N LYS A 7 -10.69 -1.42 -16.41
CA LYS A 7 -12.07 -1.33 -15.90
C LYS A 7 -12.30 -0.23 -14.86
N THR A 8 -11.25 0.16 -14.14
CA THR A 8 -11.32 1.12 -13.02
C THR A 8 -10.78 2.50 -13.38
N LYS A 9 -10.39 2.70 -14.65
CA LYS A 9 -9.67 3.88 -15.12
C LYS A 9 -10.53 5.13 -15.20
N GLU A 10 -11.81 5.02 -15.54
CA GLU A 10 -12.68 6.20 -15.70
C GLU A 10 -12.86 6.97 -14.38
N GLN A 11 -12.81 6.24 -13.27
CA GLN A 11 -12.98 6.70 -11.90
C GLN A 11 -11.69 7.27 -11.31
N SER A 12 -10.56 7.11 -11.99
CA SER A 12 -9.26 7.63 -11.57
C SER A 12 -8.85 8.91 -12.28
N ILE A 13 -9.72 9.50 -13.10
CA ILE A 13 -9.43 10.72 -13.86
C ILE A 13 -9.68 11.94 -12.97
N HIS A 14 -8.66 12.77 -12.83
CA HIS A 14 -8.71 14.02 -12.07
C HIS A 14 -8.30 15.22 -12.92
N GLU A 15 -8.73 16.41 -12.49
CA GLU A 15 -8.30 17.64 -13.12
C GLU A 15 -6.81 17.90 -12.86
N LYS A 16 -6.12 18.39 -13.89
CA LYS A 16 -4.73 18.85 -13.73
C LYS A 16 -4.72 20.18 -12.99
N VAL A 17 -3.75 20.34 -12.10
CA VAL A 17 -3.57 21.58 -11.35
C VAL A 17 -3.22 22.72 -12.31
N ASP A 18 -4.06 23.76 -12.32
CA ASP A 18 -3.79 24.99 -13.06
C ASP A 18 -2.68 25.80 -12.35
N PRO A 19 -1.56 26.13 -13.02
CA PRO A 19 -0.44 26.81 -12.38
C PRO A 19 -0.76 28.19 -11.80
N GLN A 20 -1.68 28.95 -12.42
CA GLN A 20 -2.03 30.29 -11.95
C GLN A 20 -2.92 30.20 -10.71
N LYS A 21 -3.97 29.37 -10.76
CA LYS A 21 -4.85 29.14 -9.61
C LYS A 21 -4.09 28.55 -8.42
N TRP A 22 -3.12 27.68 -8.69
CA TRP A 22 -2.25 27.12 -7.66
C TRP A 22 -1.39 28.20 -6.99
N GLU A 23 -0.75 29.07 -7.78
CA GLU A 23 0.08 30.15 -7.23
C GLU A 23 -0.74 31.15 -6.41
N GLU A 24 -1.94 31.49 -6.89
CA GLU A 24 -2.89 32.32 -6.14
C GLU A 24 -3.30 31.64 -4.81
N PHE A 25 -3.60 30.34 -4.85
CA PHE A 25 -3.98 29.57 -3.67
C PHE A 25 -2.86 29.54 -2.62
N ILE A 26 -1.65 29.13 -2.98
CA ILE A 26 -0.55 29.02 -2.02
C ILE A 26 -0.08 30.37 -1.47
N SER A 27 -0.22 31.45 -2.25
CA SER A 27 0.15 32.79 -1.79
C SER A 27 -0.79 33.33 -0.71
N GLN A 28 -1.99 32.77 -0.59
CA GLN A 28 -2.99 33.15 0.42
C GLN A 28 -2.88 32.33 1.71
N HIS A 29 -2.07 31.27 1.74
CA HIS A 29 -1.95 30.38 2.88
C HIS A 29 -0.61 30.54 3.59
N ASP A 30 -0.64 30.52 4.92
CA ASP A 30 0.58 30.45 5.72
C ASP A 30 1.05 29.00 5.81
N ILE A 31 2.21 28.70 5.22
CA ILE A 31 2.73 27.35 5.06
C ILE A 31 3.92 27.14 6.00
N THR A 32 3.64 26.48 7.12
CA THR A 32 4.62 26.20 8.18
C THR A 32 5.12 24.75 8.20
N LEU A 33 4.41 23.84 7.53
CA LEU A 33 4.79 22.42 7.48
C LEU A 33 5.99 22.23 6.56
N THR A 34 7.06 21.61 7.09
CA THR A 34 8.20 21.17 6.27
C THR A 34 8.10 19.69 5.95
N ILE A 35 8.32 19.36 4.69
CA ILE A 35 8.30 18.01 4.15
C ILE A 35 9.68 17.73 3.58
N HIS A 36 10.45 16.88 4.29
CA HIS A 36 11.79 16.44 3.89
C HIS A 36 11.78 14.98 3.41
N ASP A 37 12.90 14.56 2.83
CA ASP A 37 13.16 13.22 2.28
C ASP A 37 12.98 12.05 3.26
N SER A 38 12.85 12.32 4.56
CA SER A 38 12.50 11.35 5.60
C SER A 38 11.14 10.65 5.38
N LEU A 39 10.27 11.18 4.51
CA LEU A 39 8.95 10.61 4.19
C LEU A 39 8.98 9.50 3.12
N CYS A 40 10.00 8.66 3.12
CA CYS A 40 10.06 7.46 2.27
C CYS A 40 8.91 6.48 2.61
N ILE A 41 7.81 6.53 1.86
CA ILE A 41 6.67 5.61 2.02
C ILE A 41 6.91 4.27 1.27
N ALA A 42 7.96 4.16 0.46
CA ALA A 42 8.43 2.89 -0.12
C ALA A 42 9.95 2.69 0.11
N PRO A 43 10.37 1.83 1.06
CA PRO A 43 11.78 1.53 1.35
C PRO A 43 12.58 1.08 0.13
N ASP A 44 11.91 0.49 -0.85
CA ASP A 44 12.52 -0.17 -2.01
C ASP A 44 12.53 0.69 -3.28
N SER A 45 11.98 1.91 -3.24
CA SER A 45 11.94 2.79 -4.41
C SER A 45 13.21 3.64 -4.53
N LYS A 46 13.81 3.64 -5.73
CA LYS A 46 14.94 4.53 -6.04
C LYS A 46 14.45 5.96 -6.15
N ILE A 47 14.70 6.77 -5.12
CA ILE A 47 14.34 8.19 -5.14
C ILE A 47 15.13 8.90 -6.26
N PRO A 48 14.47 9.62 -7.18
CA PRO A 48 15.13 10.26 -8.33
C PRO A 48 16.08 11.39 -7.92
N TRP A 49 15.77 12.09 -6.83
CA TRP A 49 16.56 13.19 -6.26
C TRP A 49 16.24 13.40 -4.78
N LYS A 50 17.19 13.97 -4.03
CA LYS A 50 16.98 14.37 -2.62
C LYS A 50 17.48 15.79 -2.39
N TRP A 51 17.04 16.41 -1.31
CA TRP A 51 17.57 17.71 -0.90
C TRP A 51 17.70 17.81 0.61
N ARG A 52 18.64 18.62 1.06
CA ARG A 52 18.84 18.96 2.47
C ARG A 52 19.03 20.47 2.62
N LYS A 53 18.68 20.99 3.80
CA LYS A 53 18.97 22.36 4.21
C LYS A 53 19.92 22.34 5.40
N GLU A 54 21.05 23.02 5.28
CA GLU A 54 22.04 23.22 6.33
C GLU A 54 22.26 24.73 6.50
N ASN A 55 21.74 25.30 7.60
CA ASN A 55 21.62 26.75 7.77
C ASN A 55 20.85 27.37 6.60
N ASP A 56 21.42 28.35 5.89
CA ASP A 56 20.82 28.99 4.71
C ASP A 56 21.17 28.28 3.39
N ARG A 57 22.03 27.26 3.42
CA ARG A 57 22.45 26.53 2.22
C ARG A 57 21.51 25.36 1.96
N ILE A 58 21.03 25.25 0.73
CA ILE A 58 20.31 24.08 0.23
C ILE A 58 21.25 23.29 -0.67
N THR A 59 21.28 21.98 -0.49
CA THR A 59 22.00 21.03 -1.35
C THR A 59 21.01 20.05 -1.94
N VAL A 60 20.99 19.95 -3.27
CA VAL A 60 20.18 19.00 -4.04
C VAL A 60 21.09 17.94 -4.64
N PHE A 61 20.67 16.68 -4.55
CA PHE A 61 21.36 15.51 -5.08
C PHE A 61 20.52 14.87 -6.19
N LEU A 62 21.00 14.93 -7.43
CA LEU A 62 20.40 14.28 -8.59
C LEU A 62 21.16 12.99 -8.90
N TYR A 63 20.53 11.84 -8.71
CA TYR A 63 21.17 10.53 -8.94
C TYR A 63 21.15 10.18 -10.43
N TYR A 64 22.29 9.75 -10.97
CA TYR A 64 22.46 9.32 -12.36
C TYR A 64 22.00 10.37 -13.39
N VAL A 65 22.36 11.64 -13.15
CA VAL A 65 22.13 12.76 -14.07
C VAL A 65 23.46 13.44 -14.32
N ASP A 66 23.83 13.63 -15.59
CA ASP A 66 25.03 14.40 -15.97
C ASP A 66 24.75 15.91 -15.85
N PRO A 67 25.68 16.71 -15.29
CA PRO A 67 25.53 18.17 -15.20
C PRO A 67 25.22 18.86 -16.53
N SER A 68 25.66 18.31 -17.67
CA SER A 68 25.39 18.89 -18.99
C SER A 68 23.90 18.93 -19.34
N HIS A 69 23.07 18.16 -18.63
CA HIS A 69 21.62 18.12 -18.79
C HIS A 69 20.87 18.91 -17.71
N VAL A 70 21.59 19.68 -16.89
CA VAL A 70 21.02 20.44 -15.77
C VAL A 70 21.14 21.93 -16.07
N THR A 71 19.99 22.60 -16.19
CA THR A 71 19.91 24.06 -16.24
C THR A 71 19.30 24.54 -14.93
N VAL A 72 19.99 25.43 -14.24
CA VAL A 72 19.51 26.08 -13.02
C VAL A 72 19.65 27.58 -13.19
N ASP A 73 18.55 28.30 -12.96
CA ASP A 73 18.56 29.75 -12.84
C ASP A 73 18.02 30.17 -11.46
N GLU A 74 17.93 31.48 -11.25
CA GLU A 74 17.45 32.07 -10.00
C GLU A 74 16.02 31.63 -9.62
N THR A 75 15.19 31.21 -10.58
CA THR A 75 13.75 31.01 -10.42
C THR A 75 13.29 29.57 -10.60
N LYS A 76 14.07 28.74 -11.31
CA LYS A 76 13.70 27.36 -11.64
C LYS A 76 14.89 26.45 -11.87
N ILE A 77 14.59 25.17 -11.94
CA ILE A 77 15.47 24.11 -12.40
C ILE A 77 14.81 23.34 -13.54
N GLU A 78 15.63 22.93 -14.50
CA GLU A 78 15.28 21.97 -15.54
C GLU A 78 16.36 20.90 -15.59
N SER A 79 15.95 19.65 -15.33
CA SER A 79 16.78 18.46 -15.48
C SER A 79 15.91 17.25 -15.86
N PRO A 80 16.49 16.11 -16.25
CA PRO A 80 15.71 14.90 -16.56
C PRO A 80 14.90 14.34 -15.38
N LYS A 81 15.22 14.72 -14.12
CA LYS A 81 14.61 14.12 -12.91
C LYS A 81 13.94 15.11 -11.96
N LEU A 82 14.37 16.37 -11.98
CA LEU A 82 13.86 17.46 -11.15
C LEU A 82 13.63 18.67 -12.03
N PHE A 83 12.40 19.16 -12.07
CA PHE A 83 12.05 20.34 -12.83
C PHE A 83 10.86 21.06 -12.22
N GLY A 84 10.90 22.39 -12.25
CA GLY A 84 9.87 23.25 -11.68
C GLY A 84 10.44 24.55 -11.13
N ASN A 85 9.56 25.39 -10.58
CA ASN A 85 9.92 26.69 -10.01
C ASN A 85 10.32 26.54 -8.54
N TRP A 86 11.37 27.25 -8.14
CA TRP A 86 11.82 27.30 -6.75
C TRP A 86 10.79 27.97 -5.84
N TRP A 87 10.85 27.65 -4.55
CA TRP A 87 10.01 28.31 -3.54
C TRP A 87 10.30 29.79 -3.36
N ALA A 88 11.55 30.19 -3.58
CA ALA A 88 12.00 31.57 -3.57
C ALA A 88 13.20 31.72 -4.53
N PRO A 89 13.50 32.94 -5.00
CA PRO A 89 14.70 33.21 -5.77
C PRO A 89 15.98 32.74 -5.08
N ILE A 90 16.88 32.12 -5.83
CA ILE A 90 18.14 31.54 -5.33
C ILE A 90 19.37 32.28 -5.87
N GLU A 91 20.49 32.12 -5.19
CA GLU A 91 21.80 32.66 -5.57
C GLU A 91 22.94 31.72 -5.16
N ASN A 92 24.18 32.10 -5.52
CA ASN A 92 25.40 31.34 -5.19
C ASN A 92 25.35 29.89 -5.70
N ILE A 93 24.77 29.68 -6.89
CA ILE A 93 24.59 28.35 -7.49
C ILE A 93 25.96 27.74 -7.81
N LYS A 94 26.19 26.54 -7.30
CA LYS A 94 27.36 25.70 -7.60
C LYS A 94 26.88 24.33 -8.02
N ILE A 95 27.42 23.82 -9.13
CA ILE A 95 27.11 22.49 -9.64
C ILE A 95 28.42 21.69 -9.64
N SER A 96 28.36 20.49 -9.08
CA SER A 96 29.47 19.53 -9.07
C SER A 96 28.96 18.13 -9.40
N PHE A 97 29.86 17.25 -9.82
CA PHE A 97 29.53 15.88 -10.18
C PHE A 97 30.56 14.93 -9.59
N ASP A 98 30.09 13.96 -8.83
CA ASP A 98 30.90 12.90 -8.25
C ASP A 98 30.05 11.63 -8.09
N ASN A 99 30.66 10.46 -8.28
CA ASN A 99 30.03 9.16 -8.04
C ASN A 99 28.61 9.00 -8.65
N SER A 100 28.44 9.46 -9.89
CA SER A 100 27.15 9.46 -10.60
C SER A 100 26.05 10.31 -9.94
N ILE A 101 26.42 11.31 -9.13
CA ILE A 101 25.50 12.23 -8.47
C ILE A 101 25.87 13.65 -8.90
N THR A 102 24.93 14.35 -9.55
CA THR A 102 25.04 15.79 -9.73
C THR A 102 24.56 16.49 -8.46
N THR A 103 25.43 17.24 -7.83
CA THR A 103 25.15 18.01 -6.62
C THR A 103 25.00 19.48 -6.97
N ILE A 104 23.88 20.08 -6.58
CA ILE A 104 23.56 21.49 -6.81
C ILE A 104 23.46 22.16 -5.44
N GLU A 105 24.32 23.13 -5.18
CA GLU A 105 24.30 23.93 -3.96
C GLU A 105 23.87 25.35 -4.28
N PHE A 106 23.00 25.94 -3.46
CA PHE A 106 22.58 27.32 -3.60
C PHE A 106 22.11 27.90 -2.26
N THR A 107 21.92 29.21 -2.22
CA THR A 107 21.38 29.95 -1.06
C THR A 107 20.13 30.70 -1.49
N PRO A 108 19.00 30.64 -0.75
CA PRO A 108 17.85 31.50 -1.01
C PRO A 108 18.21 32.97 -0.79
N LYS A 109 17.79 33.88 -1.69
CA LYS A 109 18.08 35.32 -1.59
C LYS A 109 17.42 35.99 -0.38
N ASN A 110 16.33 35.40 0.10
CA ASN A 110 15.57 35.85 1.26
C ASN A 110 15.55 34.70 2.27
N ASN A 111 15.45 35.01 3.57
CA ASN A 111 15.28 34.00 4.61
C ASN A 111 13.86 33.40 4.56
N VAL A 112 13.61 32.60 3.53
CA VAL A 112 12.32 31.98 3.24
C VAL A 112 12.33 30.57 3.80
N HIS A 113 11.21 30.21 4.41
CA HIS A 113 10.91 28.85 4.80
C HIS A 113 10.63 28.02 3.54
N PHE A 114 11.37 26.92 3.34
CA PHE A 114 11.18 26.00 2.20
C PHE A 114 10.41 24.76 2.69
N PRO A 115 9.08 24.75 2.57
CA PRO A 115 8.27 23.60 3.01
C PRO A 115 8.53 22.38 2.13
N VAL A 116 8.73 22.60 0.82
CA VAL A 116 9.18 21.63 -0.18
C VAL A 116 10.13 22.35 -1.16
N LEU A 117 10.88 21.61 -1.97
CA LEU A 117 11.89 22.19 -2.86
C LEU A 117 11.28 22.98 -4.03
N ILE A 118 10.27 22.38 -4.69
CA ILE A 118 9.59 22.94 -5.85
C ILE A 118 8.23 23.47 -5.43
N ARG A 119 7.93 24.71 -5.83
CA ARG A 119 6.68 25.41 -5.49
C ARG A 119 5.54 25.09 -6.44
N GLY A 120 5.87 24.75 -7.67
CA GLY A 120 4.92 24.58 -8.76
C GLY A 120 5.55 25.01 -10.07
N GLY A 121 4.74 25.55 -10.97
CA GLY A 121 5.15 26.00 -12.30
C GLY A 121 4.41 25.29 -13.42
N PRO A 122 4.65 25.67 -14.68
CA PRO A 122 3.96 25.11 -15.84
C PRO A 122 4.31 23.64 -16.10
N LYS A 123 5.46 23.18 -15.59
CA LYS A 123 5.90 21.79 -15.60
C LYS A 123 6.56 21.50 -14.25
N VAL A 124 6.17 20.39 -13.63
CA VAL A 124 6.66 19.96 -12.32
C VAL A 124 6.99 18.48 -12.41
N ASP A 125 8.10 18.04 -11.82
CA ASP A 125 8.44 16.61 -11.82
C ASP A 125 7.49 15.80 -10.92
N PRO A 126 7.25 14.51 -11.22
CA PRO A 126 6.26 13.72 -10.49
C PRO A 126 6.54 13.63 -8.99
N HIS A 127 7.81 13.59 -8.58
CA HIS A 127 8.17 13.47 -7.17
C HIS A 127 7.92 14.79 -6.41
N SER A 128 8.17 15.93 -7.06
CA SER A 128 7.74 17.24 -6.54
C SER A 128 6.22 17.35 -6.45
N MET A 129 5.47 16.85 -7.44
CA MET A 129 4.00 16.82 -7.39
C MET A 129 3.49 16.03 -6.18
N PHE A 130 4.09 14.87 -5.86
CA PHE A 130 3.76 14.11 -4.66
C PHE A 130 3.92 14.95 -3.38
N PHE A 131 5.04 15.66 -3.24
CA PHE A 131 5.27 16.55 -2.08
C PHE A 131 4.31 17.74 -2.04
N LEU A 132 3.96 18.33 -3.18
CA LEU A 132 2.93 19.37 -3.26
C LEU A 132 1.56 18.85 -2.83
N GLY A 133 1.20 17.62 -3.21
CA GLY A 133 0.00 16.95 -2.72
C GLY A 133 0.00 16.78 -1.21
N LEU A 134 1.08 16.25 -0.63
CA LEU A 134 1.22 16.11 0.82
C LEU A 134 1.12 17.46 1.55
N LEU A 135 1.71 18.51 0.99
CA LEU A 135 1.62 19.86 1.53
C LEU A 135 0.17 20.36 1.56
N SER A 136 -0.60 20.03 0.52
CA SER A 136 -2.02 20.37 0.42
C SER A 136 -2.93 19.60 1.37
N ASN A 137 -2.46 18.53 2.02
CA ASN A 137 -3.31 17.64 2.83
C ASN A 137 -4.14 18.38 3.89
N ASN A 138 -3.57 19.41 4.52
CA ASN A 138 -4.25 20.21 5.55
C ASN A 138 -4.81 21.53 5.00
N LEU A 139 -4.59 21.83 3.72
CA LEU A 139 -4.97 23.11 3.08
C LEU A 139 -6.17 22.94 2.15
N SER A 140 -6.17 21.91 1.31
CA SER A 140 -7.23 21.62 0.34
C SER A 140 -7.18 20.16 -0.10
N LYS A 141 -8.29 19.45 0.10
CA LYS A 141 -8.46 18.07 -0.33
C LYS A 141 -8.42 17.95 -1.87
N ASP A 142 -8.94 18.94 -2.59
CA ASP A 142 -8.95 18.94 -4.05
C ASP A 142 -7.52 19.06 -4.59
N TYR A 143 -6.70 19.98 -4.04
CA TYR A 143 -5.30 20.08 -4.45
C TYR A 143 -4.47 18.87 -4.02
N LEU A 144 -4.76 18.26 -2.86
CA LEU A 144 -4.17 16.98 -2.46
C LEU A 144 -4.42 15.92 -3.55
N ILE A 145 -5.67 15.71 -3.94
CA ILE A 145 -6.04 14.69 -4.92
C ILE A 145 -5.48 15.01 -6.31
N ASN A 146 -5.62 16.25 -6.80
CA ASN A 146 -5.18 16.63 -8.14
C ASN A 146 -3.66 16.54 -8.33
N TRP A 147 -2.87 16.94 -7.32
CA TRP A 147 -1.41 16.78 -7.36
C TRP A 147 -1.00 15.31 -7.30
N LEU A 148 -1.59 14.52 -6.40
CA LEU A 148 -1.31 13.10 -6.28
C LEU A 148 -1.71 12.33 -7.55
N ALA A 149 -2.86 12.63 -8.15
CA ALA A 149 -3.32 11.99 -9.37
C ALA A 149 -2.37 12.32 -10.53
N SER A 150 -1.99 13.59 -10.69
CA SER A 150 -1.02 14.01 -11.71
C SER A 150 0.34 13.29 -11.55
N ALA A 151 0.83 13.16 -10.30
CA ALA A 151 2.05 12.42 -10.00
C ALA A 151 1.92 10.92 -10.30
N ALA A 152 0.79 10.32 -9.89
CA ALA A 152 0.51 8.89 -10.05
C ALA A 152 0.33 8.49 -11.52
N GLU A 153 -0.30 9.35 -12.33
CA GLU A 153 -0.40 9.20 -13.78
C GLU A 153 0.98 9.08 -14.43
N LEU A 154 1.93 9.90 -13.98
CA LEU A 154 3.32 9.92 -14.44
C LEU A 154 4.20 8.81 -13.84
N GLY A 155 3.61 7.86 -13.10
CA GLY A 155 4.32 6.70 -12.55
C GLY A 155 5.07 6.99 -11.26
N GLU A 156 4.70 8.03 -10.50
CA GLU A 156 5.29 8.25 -9.17
C GLU A 156 4.75 7.22 -8.17
N VAL A 157 5.66 6.38 -7.67
CA VAL A 157 5.36 5.20 -6.85
C VAL A 157 4.62 5.55 -5.56
N ASN A 158 5.04 6.60 -4.88
CA ASN A 158 4.47 7.01 -3.60
C ASN A 158 3.09 7.62 -3.79
N ALA A 159 2.90 8.40 -4.85
CA ALA A 159 1.63 9.01 -5.20
C ALA A 159 0.59 7.95 -5.54
N GLN A 160 0.92 6.93 -6.34
CA GLN A 160 -0.01 5.82 -6.61
C GLN A 160 -0.42 5.10 -5.33
N SER A 161 0.55 4.75 -4.46
CA SER A 161 0.26 4.05 -3.21
C SER A 161 -0.55 4.92 -2.23
N PHE A 162 -0.18 6.20 -2.09
CA PHE A 162 -0.82 7.12 -1.17
C PHE A 162 -2.22 7.50 -1.65
N LEU A 163 -2.39 7.81 -2.93
CA LEU A 163 -3.69 8.11 -3.54
C LEU A 163 -4.63 6.91 -3.40
N GLY A 164 -4.16 5.68 -3.67
CA GLY A 164 -4.96 4.47 -3.47
C GLY A 164 -5.52 4.36 -2.05
N ARG A 165 -4.71 4.65 -1.01
CA ARG A 165 -5.16 4.64 0.38
C ARG A 165 -6.10 5.80 0.73
N VAL A 166 -5.86 6.99 0.18
CA VAL A 166 -6.81 8.13 0.33
C VAL A 166 -8.16 7.77 -0.27
N CYS A 167 -8.18 7.16 -1.45
CA CYS A 167 -9.40 6.71 -2.10
C CYS A 167 -10.11 5.64 -1.28
N LEU A 168 -9.38 4.68 -0.72
CA LEU A 168 -9.95 3.65 0.16
C LEU A 168 -10.59 4.26 1.41
N HIS A 169 -9.90 5.18 2.08
CA HIS A 169 -10.45 5.91 3.24
C HIS A 169 -11.71 6.71 2.88
N ASP A 170 -11.76 7.25 1.66
CA ASP A 170 -12.92 7.97 1.13
C ASP A 170 -14.00 7.06 0.55
N ASN A 171 -13.87 5.74 0.68
CA ASN A 171 -14.78 4.74 0.12
C ASN A 171 -14.92 4.81 -1.42
N ARG A 172 -13.90 5.34 -2.11
CA ARG A 172 -13.78 5.34 -3.57
C ARG A 172 -13.08 4.07 -4.04
N ILE A 173 -13.79 2.95 -3.91
CA ILE A 173 -13.25 1.59 -4.07
C ILE A 173 -12.61 1.37 -5.45
N GLU A 174 -13.31 1.66 -6.55
CA GLU A 174 -12.79 1.42 -7.90
C GLU A 174 -11.50 2.21 -8.16
N GLU A 175 -11.45 3.47 -7.72
CA GLU A 175 -10.27 4.31 -7.85
C GLU A 175 -9.10 3.82 -6.97
N ALA A 176 -9.40 3.37 -5.75
CA ALA A 176 -8.40 2.75 -4.88
C ALA A 176 -7.78 1.51 -5.55
N VAL A 177 -8.64 0.64 -6.11
CA VAL A 177 -8.21 -0.53 -6.88
C VAL A 177 -7.34 -0.11 -8.07
N HIS A 178 -7.73 0.92 -8.83
CA HIS A 178 -6.97 1.39 -9.98
C HIS A 178 -5.52 1.73 -9.61
N TRP A 179 -5.35 2.62 -8.62
CA TRP A 179 -4.03 3.11 -8.25
C TRP A 179 -3.16 2.05 -7.56
N LEU A 180 -3.74 1.23 -6.69
CA LEU A 180 -3.01 0.13 -6.05
C LEU A 180 -2.61 -0.94 -7.08
N ALA A 181 -3.50 -1.30 -8.00
CA ALA A 181 -3.21 -2.25 -9.08
C ALA A 181 -2.09 -1.78 -10.00
N ARG A 182 -2.10 -0.50 -10.38
CA ARG A 182 -0.99 0.12 -11.13
C ARG A 182 0.31 0.07 -10.34
N ASN A 183 0.28 0.41 -9.07
CA ASN A 183 1.48 0.39 -8.22
C ASN A 183 2.09 -1.01 -8.09
N VAL A 184 1.25 -2.02 -7.95
CA VAL A 184 1.69 -3.42 -7.93
C VAL A 184 2.27 -3.84 -9.29
N LEU A 185 1.59 -3.49 -10.39
CA LEU A 185 2.02 -3.88 -11.73
C LEU A 185 3.32 -3.20 -12.16
N GLU A 186 3.48 -1.91 -11.87
CA GLU A 186 4.60 -1.09 -12.34
C GLU A 186 5.84 -1.21 -11.44
N HIS A 187 5.64 -1.50 -10.14
CA HIS A 187 6.72 -1.38 -9.14
C HIS A 187 6.84 -2.57 -8.18
N ALA A 188 5.91 -3.53 -8.19
CA ALA A 188 5.93 -4.71 -7.31
C ALA A 188 6.04 -4.35 -5.80
N ILE A 189 5.36 -3.29 -5.37
CA ILE A 189 5.40 -2.85 -3.97
C ILE A 189 4.57 -3.78 -3.09
N ASN A 190 5.25 -4.52 -2.20
CA ASN A 190 4.66 -5.50 -1.29
C ASN A 190 3.47 -4.93 -0.49
N ARG A 191 3.61 -3.71 0.03
CA ARG A 191 2.56 -3.08 0.83
C ARG A 191 1.29 -2.81 0.01
N SER A 192 1.44 -2.26 -1.19
CA SER A 192 0.32 -2.05 -2.11
C SER A 192 -0.29 -3.37 -2.58
N SER A 193 0.49 -4.46 -2.68
CA SER A 193 -0.04 -5.79 -2.95
C SER A 193 -0.92 -6.33 -1.82
N ILE A 194 -0.56 -6.08 -0.56
CA ILE A 194 -1.42 -6.40 0.60
C ILE A 194 -2.69 -5.54 0.55
N ASP A 195 -2.55 -4.21 0.47
CA ASP A 195 -3.68 -3.26 0.43
C ASP A 195 -4.67 -3.64 -0.71
N LEU A 196 -4.15 -3.97 -1.90
CA LEU A 196 -4.94 -4.43 -3.04
C LEU A 196 -5.60 -5.80 -2.80
N SER A 197 -4.90 -6.73 -2.14
CA SER A 197 -5.47 -8.06 -1.89
C SER A 197 -6.66 -7.97 -0.93
N ILE A 198 -6.54 -7.16 0.12
CA ILE A 198 -7.60 -6.95 1.11
C ILE A 198 -8.85 -6.38 0.43
N ILE A 199 -8.73 -5.27 -0.32
CA ILE A 199 -9.89 -4.66 -0.99
C ILE A 199 -10.54 -5.60 -2.02
N LEU A 200 -9.74 -6.40 -2.74
CA LEU A 200 -10.28 -7.38 -3.70
C LEU A 200 -11.08 -8.51 -3.04
N ILE A 201 -10.75 -8.85 -1.78
CA ILE A 201 -11.43 -9.86 -0.98
C ILE A 201 -12.69 -9.28 -0.34
N GLU A 202 -12.56 -8.14 0.36
CA GLU A 202 -13.65 -7.51 1.11
C GLU A 202 -14.80 -7.10 0.19
N GLU A 203 -14.48 -6.57 -0.99
CA GLU A 203 -15.46 -6.14 -1.99
C GLU A 203 -15.86 -7.27 -2.96
N GLY A 204 -15.28 -8.46 -2.82
CA GLY A 204 -15.56 -9.62 -3.68
C GLY A 204 -15.22 -9.41 -5.16
N ILE A 205 -14.39 -8.41 -5.49
CA ILE A 205 -14.09 -8.01 -6.87
C ILE A 205 -13.30 -9.10 -7.60
N ASN A 206 -12.20 -9.57 -7.00
CA ASN A 206 -11.38 -10.63 -7.59
C ASN A 206 -10.56 -11.40 -6.52
N PRO A 207 -11.23 -12.26 -5.73
CA PRO A 207 -10.57 -13.01 -4.65
C PRO A 207 -9.45 -13.95 -5.13
N LEU A 208 -9.56 -14.47 -6.36
CA LEU A 208 -8.53 -15.33 -6.96
C LEU A 208 -7.26 -14.54 -7.30
N LEU A 209 -7.39 -13.29 -7.77
CA LEU A 209 -6.23 -12.42 -7.96
C LEU A 209 -5.59 -12.08 -6.62
N ALA A 210 -6.39 -11.78 -5.59
CA ALA A 210 -5.89 -11.53 -4.24
C ALA A 210 -5.13 -12.74 -3.67
N GLU A 211 -5.69 -13.94 -3.76
CA GLU A 211 -5.04 -15.19 -3.34
C GLU A 211 -3.66 -15.36 -4.03
N ASN A 212 -3.60 -15.15 -5.35
CA ASN A 212 -2.35 -15.26 -6.11
C ASN A 212 -1.30 -14.23 -5.65
N LEU A 213 -1.69 -12.97 -5.42
CA LEU A 213 -0.79 -11.94 -4.90
C LEU A 213 -0.26 -12.31 -3.52
N LEU A 214 -1.14 -12.75 -2.62
CA LEU A 214 -0.80 -13.17 -1.26
C LEU A 214 0.11 -14.39 -1.25
N CYS A 215 -0.11 -15.38 -2.12
CA CYS A 215 0.78 -16.54 -2.27
C CYS A 215 2.19 -16.10 -2.70
N GLY A 216 2.28 -15.18 -3.66
CA GLY A 216 3.55 -14.58 -4.08
C GLY A 216 4.29 -13.93 -2.90
N LEU A 217 3.60 -13.13 -2.10
CA LEU A 217 4.18 -12.48 -0.94
C LEU A 217 4.58 -13.47 0.17
N CYS A 218 3.77 -14.51 0.42
CA CYS A 218 4.12 -15.58 1.37
C CYS A 218 5.43 -16.29 0.97
N SER A 219 5.66 -16.48 -0.33
CA SER A 219 6.91 -17.08 -0.84
C SER A 219 8.16 -16.25 -0.53
N THR A 220 7.99 -14.95 -0.29
CA THR A 220 9.05 -14.02 0.13
C THR A 220 9.14 -13.83 1.65
N GLY A 221 8.32 -14.55 2.43
CA GLY A 221 8.31 -14.46 3.89
C GLY A 221 7.54 -13.27 4.46
N ASN A 222 6.62 -12.67 3.69
CA ASN A 222 5.83 -11.54 4.18
C ASN A 222 4.76 -12.02 5.19
N VAL A 223 4.96 -11.70 6.47
CA VAL A 223 4.06 -12.11 7.56
C VAL A 223 2.61 -11.65 7.38
N TYR A 224 2.38 -10.43 6.87
CA TYR A 224 1.03 -9.92 6.66
C TYR A 224 0.31 -10.70 5.57
N ALA A 225 1.04 -11.18 4.55
CA ALA A 225 0.46 -12.06 3.54
C ALA A 225 0.00 -13.40 4.13
N PHE A 226 0.76 -13.97 5.07
CA PHE A 226 0.34 -15.20 5.77
C PHE A 226 -0.95 -14.96 6.57
N VAL A 227 -1.09 -13.81 7.22
CA VAL A 227 -2.30 -13.43 7.96
C VAL A 227 -3.49 -13.35 7.00
N GLU A 228 -3.40 -12.54 5.95
CA GLU A 228 -4.51 -12.30 5.03
C GLU A 228 -4.89 -13.55 4.23
N LEU A 229 -3.90 -14.35 3.80
CA LEU A 229 -4.18 -15.62 3.12
C LEU A 229 -4.81 -16.65 4.06
N GLY A 230 -4.39 -16.65 5.34
CA GLY A 230 -4.99 -17.46 6.38
C GLY A 230 -6.47 -17.12 6.62
N LYS A 231 -6.79 -15.84 6.79
CA LYS A 231 -8.18 -15.34 6.91
C LYS A 231 -9.00 -15.72 5.68
N LEU A 232 -8.44 -15.52 4.49
CA LEU A 232 -9.10 -15.79 3.22
C LEU A 232 -9.53 -17.25 3.08
N TYR A 233 -8.66 -18.21 3.41
CA TYR A 233 -9.03 -19.63 3.41
C TYR A 233 -9.97 -20.00 4.56
N LEU A 234 -9.81 -19.41 5.73
CA LEU A 234 -10.63 -19.71 6.91
C LEU A 234 -12.10 -19.33 6.69
N HIS A 235 -12.33 -18.16 6.10
CA HIS A 235 -13.64 -17.56 5.92
C HIS A 235 -14.21 -17.77 4.51
N GLY A 236 -13.36 -17.99 3.51
CA GLY A 236 -13.75 -18.02 2.10
C GLY A 236 -14.15 -16.63 1.59
N CYS A 237 -14.59 -16.56 0.33
CA CYS A 237 -15.14 -15.35 -0.26
C CYS A 237 -16.26 -15.72 -1.25
N GLY A 238 -17.50 -15.63 -0.78
CA GLY A 238 -18.70 -15.97 -1.54
C GLY A 238 -18.66 -17.38 -2.13
N GLU A 239 -19.24 -17.55 -3.32
CA GLU A 239 -19.17 -18.82 -4.07
C GLU A 239 -17.86 -18.97 -4.86
N ILE A 240 -17.14 -17.87 -5.07
CA ILE A 240 -15.90 -17.82 -5.86
C ILE A 240 -14.80 -18.62 -5.17
N MET A 241 -14.69 -18.47 -3.84
CA MET A 241 -13.70 -19.20 -3.06
C MET A 241 -14.32 -19.82 -1.81
N LYS A 242 -14.39 -21.15 -1.83
CA LYS A 242 -14.87 -21.93 -0.70
C LYS A 242 -13.83 -21.92 0.43
N ARG A 243 -14.34 -22.09 1.65
CA ARG A 243 -13.54 -22.26 2.85
C ARG A 243 -12.64 -23.50 2.74
N ASP A 244 -11.42 -23.36 3.23
CA ASP A 244 -10.43 -24.42 3.42
C ASP A 244 -9.80 -24.19 4.80
N VAL A 245 -10.50 -24.64 5.85
CA VAL A 245 -10.13 -24.36 7.24
C VAL A 245 -8.75 -24.90 7.58
N ASP A 246 -8.39 -26.08 7.08
CA ASP A 246 -7.07 -26.67 7.31
C ASP A 246 -5.96 -25.77 6.75
N LYS A 247 -6.12 -25.25 5.52
CA LYS A 247 -5.16 -24.26 4.99
C LYS A 247 -5.18 -22.97 5.79
N GLY A 248 -6.36 -22.44 6.13
CA GLY A 248 -6.51 -21.21 6.90
C GLY A 248 -5.74 -21.28 8.22
N ILE A 249 -5.97 -22.33 9.01
CA ILE A 249 -5.27 -22.60 10.26
C ILE A 249 -3.77 -22.75 10.01
N LYS A 250 -3.34 -23.46 8.97
CA LYS A 250 -1.91 -23.64 8.66
C LYS A 250 -1.20 -22.31 8.41
N TYR A 251 -1.77 -21.43 7.57
CA TYR A 251 -1.17 -20.12 7.27
C TYR A 251 -1.14 -19.21 8.50
N LEU A 252 -2.24 -19.16 9.27
CA LEU A 252 -2.29 -18.39 10.52
C LEU A 252 -1.33 -18.93 11.58
N THR A 253 -1.15 -20.25 11.67
CA THR A 253 -0.19 -20.88 12.60
C THR A 253 1.23 -20.48 12.25
N VAL A 254 1.60 -20.46 10.96
CA VAL A 254 2.91 -19.96 10.53
C VAL A 254 3.09 -18.49 10.92
N ALA A 255 2.11 -17.62 10.67
CA ALA A 255 2.18 -16.21 11.07
C ALA A 255 2.31 -16.04 12.60
N SER A 256 1.55 -16.80 13.38
CA SER A 256 1.54 -16.72 14.85
C SER A 256 2.78 -17.32 15.50
N GLU A 257 3.15 -18.55 15.15
CA GLU A 257 4.20 -19.30 15.83
C GLU A 257 5.60 -18.97 15.32
N TYR A 258 5.77 -18.86 14.00
CA TYR A 258 7.07 -18.60 13.40
C TYR A 258 7.40 -17.10 13.34
N TYR A 259 6.43 -16.26 12.97
CA TYR A 259 6.63 -14.81 12.86
C TYR A 259 6.15 -14.02 14.09
N HIS A 260 5.61 -14.68 15.11
CA HIS A 260 5.12 -14.03 16.35
C HIS A 260 4.09 -12.92 16.10
N ASN A 261 3.24 -13.11 15.08
CA ASN A 261 2.20 -12.14 14.74
C ASN A 261 0.98 -12.30 15.67
N GLU A 262 0.70 -11.27 16.49
CA GLU A 262 -0.40 -11.28 17.46
C GLU A 262 -1.79 -11.25 16.80
N GLU A 263 -1.92 -10.69 15.60
CA GLU A 263 -3.20 -10.69 14.87
C GLU A 263 -3.58 -12.10 14.43
N ALA A 264 -2.64 -12.86 13.84
CA ALA A 264 -2.85 -14.26 13.50
C ALA A 264 -3.23 -15.10 14.72
N LYS A 265 -2.55 -14.88 15.85
CA LYS A 265 -2.85 -15.56 17.11
C LYS A 265 -4.25 -15.25 17.59
N LYS A 266 -4.67 -13.98 17.53
CA LYS A 266 -6.03 -13.56 17.90
C LYS A 266 -7.07 -14.21 16.98
N GLU A 267 -6.82 -14.26 15.67
CA GLU A 267 -7.71 -14.88 14.70
C GLU A 267 -7.88 -16.38 14.95
N LEU A 268 -6.77 -17.09 15.23
CA LEU A 268 -6.82 -18.49 15.64
C LEU A 268 -7.61 -18.67 16.95
N GLN A 269 -7.39 -17.82 17.96
CA GLN A 269 -8.12 -17.91 19.22
C GLN A 269 -9.63 -17.70 19.05
N ASN A 270 -10.01 -16.71 18.24
CA ASN A 270 -11.41 -16.45 17.90
C ASN A 270 -12.02 -17.68 17.21
N PHE A 271 -11.33 -18.23 16.21
CA PHE A 271 -11.78 -19.41 15.50
C PHE A 271 -12.01 -20.61 16.43
N HIS A 272 -11.03 -20.95 17.28
CA HIS A 272 -11.16 -22.06 18.23
C HIS A 272 -12.26 -21.84 19.27
N LYS A 273 -12.52 -20.58 19.66
CA LYS A 273 -13.61 -20.24 20.59
C LYS A 273 -14.97 -20.47 19.96
N GLU A 274 -15.13 -20.12 18.68
CA GLU A 274 -16.35 -20.33 17.91
C GLU A 274 -16.52 -21.81 17.52
N HIS A 275 -15.41 -22.53 17.34
CA HIS A 275 -15.34 -23.90 16.87
C HIS A 275 -14.55 -24.79 17.85
N PRO A 276 -15.05 -25.03 19.08
CA PRO A 276 -14.31 -25.77 20.11
C PRO A 276 -13.98 -27.22 19.75
N PHE A 277 -14.59 -27.75 18.68
CA PHE A 277 -14.36 -29.10 18.16
C PHE A 277 -13.96 -29.12 16.67
N GLY A 278 -13.43 -28.02 16.14
CA GLY A 278 -13.17 -27.86 14.71
C GLY A 278 -14.45 -27.59 13.92
N GLU A 279 -14.49 -27.95 12.63
CA GLU A 279 -15.68 -27.74 11.78
C GLU A 279 -16.93 -28.51 12.23
N TYR A 280 -16.79 -29.46 13.17
CA TYR A 280 -17.89 -30.29 13.63
C TYR A 280 -18.79 -29.54 14.62
N SER A 281 -20.09 -29.53 14.35
CA SER A 281 -21.08 -29.02 15.27
C SER A 281 -21.26 -29.97 16.47
N TRP A 282 -21.83 -29.46 17.57
CA TRP A 282 -22.26 -30.31 18.68
C TRP A 282 -23.23 -31.42 18.23
N GLU A 283 -24.00 -31.18 17.17
CA GLU A 283 -24.93 -32.14 16.58
C GLU A 283 -24.18 -33.27 15.86
N ASP A 284 -23.11 -32.96 15.11
CA ASP A 284 -22.26 -33.96 14.46
C ASP A 284 -21.57 -34.88 15.49
N ILE A 285 -21.12 -34.28 16.59
CA ILE A 285 -20.50 -35.02 17.70
C ILE A 285 -21.55 -35.85 18.45
N ALA A 286 -22.74 -35.30 18.69
CA ALA A 286 -23.85 -36.02 19.30
C ALA A 286 -24.30 -37.19 18.42
N ILE A 287 -24.41 -37.02 17.11
CA ILE A 287 -24.75 -38.08 16.16
C ILE A 287 -23.69 -39.18 16.19
N SER A 288 -22.40 -38.83 16.11
CA SER A 288 -21.33 -39.84 16.13
C SER A 288 -21.28 -40.61 17.46
N SER A 289 -21.45 -39.92 18.60
CA SER A 289 -21.46 -40.54 19.92
C SER A 289 -22.70 -41.43 20.13
N THR A 290 -23.85 -41.03 19.61
CA THR A 290 -25.09 -41.83 19.66
C THR A 290 -24.94 -43.12 18.84
N ILE A 291 -24.35 -43.02 17.64
CA ILE A 291 -24.02 -44.19 16.80
C ILE A 291 -23.07 -45.14 17.54
N LEU A 292 -22.02 -44.59 18.18
CA LEU A 292 -21.04 -45.38 18.94
C LEU A 292 -21.70 -46.15 20.08
N VAL A 293 -22.51 -45.48 20.92
CA VAL A 293 -23.23 -46.09 22.05
C VAL A 293 -24.21 -47.16 21.56
N GLY A 294 -24.95 -46.90 20.48
CA GLY A 294 -25.86 -47.87 19.87
C GLY A 294 -25.14 -49.12 19.38
N SER A 295 -23.98 -48.97 18.74
CA SER A 295 -23.17 -50.10 18.25
C SER A 295 -22.62 -50.97 19.38
N LEU A 296 -22.17 -50.35 20.48
CA LEU A 296 -21.70 -51.04 21.68
C LEU A 296 -22.85 -51.78 22.39
N ALA A 297 -24.03 -51.15 22.48
CA ALA A 297 -25.21 -51.77 23.06
C ALA A 297 -25.70 -52.98 22.23
N CYS A 298 -25.71 -52.88 20.89
CA CYS A 298 -26.01 -54.00 20.01
C CYS A 298 -24.99 -55.14 20.19
N SER A 299 -23.70 -54.83 20.23
CA SER A 299 -22.63 -55.80 20.43
C SER A 299 -22.78 -56.54 21.77
N TYR A 300 -23.09 -55.81 22.85
CA TYR A 300 -23.37 -56.37 24.17
C TYR A 300 -24.61 -57.27 24.16
N PHE A 301 -25.71 -56.86 23.52
CA PHE A 301 -26.93 -57.66 23.41
C PHE A 301 -26.70 -58.96 22.64
N LEU A 302 -25.95 -58.92 21.53
CA LEU A 302 -25.58 -60.09 20.74
C LEU A 302 -24.70 -61.06 21.55
N LEU A 303 -23.69 -60.55 22.26
CA LEU A 303 -22.85 -61.33 23.18
C LEU A 303 -23.70 -62.02 24.27
N ARG A 304 -24.63 -61.29 24.89
CA ARG A 304 -25.53 -61.84 25.91
C ARG A 304 -26.44 -62.94 25.36
N LYS A 305 -26.95 -62.78 24.14
CA LYS A 305 -27.77 -63.79 23.44
C LYS A 305 -26.94 -65.04 23.08
N PHE A 306 -25.68 -64.85 22.69
CA PHE A 306 -24.75 -65.94 22.39
C PHE A 306 -24.40 -66.76 23.64
N ILE A 307 -24.11 -66.09 24.76
CA ILE A 307 -23.81 -66.75 26.05
C ILE A 307 -25.01 -67.55 26.57
N LYS A 308 -26.24 -67.00 26.47
CA LYS A 308 -27.46 -67.71 26.87
C LYS A 308 -27.79 -68.94 26.01
N ARG A 309 -27.35 -69.01 24.75
CA ARG A 309 -27.55 -70.17 23.87
C ARG A 309 -26.54 -71.30 24.09
N ARG A 310 -25.49 -71.08 24.89
CA ARG A 310 -24.43 -72.07 25.20
C ARG A 310 -24.56 -72.69 26.61
N LYS A 311 -25.63 -72.39 27.34
CA LYS A 311 -26.04 -73.09 28.56
C LYS A 311 -27.29 -73.91 28.26
#